data_AF-B2ZZ20-F1
#
_entry.id   AF-B2ZZ20-F1
#
_cell.length_a   1.000
_cell.length_b   1.000
_cell.length_c   1.000
_cell.angle_alpha   90.00
_cell.angle_beta   90.00
_cell.angle_gamma   90.00
#
_symmetry.space_group_name_H-M   'P 1'
#
loop_
_entity.id
_entity.type
_entity.pdbx_description
1 polymer ?
#
loop_
_entity_poly.entity_id
_entity_poly.type
_entity_poly.pdbx_seq_one_letter_code
_entity_poly.pdbx_strand_id
1 'polypeptide(L)'
;ARLEYYDSEKRWRSHHSPKRSIALKTCFNINRRTDTKHKNVIALYTKDDCFCLVLETEEELEEWLNSLLSLQHGEDVPDGEPPKPTFEHVWQVTVQKKGLGNSRHILGPYLLCLTDKTLSLVSKSQEEKANRDTYEFGLMCIRRCG
;
A
#
# COMPACT_ATOMS: atom_id res chain seq x y z
N ALA A 1 1.71 -8.29 -13.36
CA ALA A 1 0.41 -7.70 -13.80
C ALA A 1 0.39 -6.17 -13.64
N ARG A 2 -0.64 -5.50 -14.18
CA ARG A 2 -0.86 -4.04 -14.07
C ARG A 2 -2.36 -3.73 -13.98
N LEU A 3 -2.72 -2.63 -13.32
CA LEU A 3 -4.06 -2.05 -13.30
C LEU A 3 -4.10 -0.82 -14.22
N GLU A 4 -5.07 -0.78 -15.13
CA GLU A 4 -5.27 0.33 -16.06
C GLU A 4 -6.71 0.82 -15.99
N TYR A 5 -6.91 2.14 -16.12
CA TYR A 5 -8.24 2.70 -16.28
C TYR A 5 -8.27 3.72 -17.42
N TYR A 6 -9.45 3.86 -18.00
CA TYR A 6 -9.73 4.64 -19.20
C TYR A 6 -10.90 5.60 -18.92
N ASP A 7 -11.04 6.67 -19.71
CA ASP A 7 -12.17 7.59 -19.52
C ASP A 7 -13.52 6.94 -19.86
N SER A 8 -13.52 5.94 -20.74
CA SER A 8 -14.71 5.16 -21.10
C SER A 8 -14.34 3.82 -21.72
N GLU A 9 -15.29 2.88 -21.67
CA GLU A 9 -15.16 1.57 -22.29
C GLU A 9 -14.94 1.67 -23.82
N LYS A 10 -15.58 2.63 -24.48
CA LYS A 10 -15.40 2.87 -25.93
C LYS A 10 -13.94 3.17 -26.27
N ARG A 11 -13.26 3.99 -25.46
CA ARG A 11 -11.83 4.32 -25.65
C ARG A 11 -10.95 3.10 -25.46
N TRP A 12 -11.23 2.29 -24.42
CA TRP A 12 -10.54 1.04 -24.18
C TRP A 12 -10.68 0.06 -25.37
N ARG A 13 -11.91 -0.19 -25.83
CA ARG A 13 -12.19 -1.05 -27.01
C ARG A 13 -11.54 -0.55 -28.30
N SER A 14 -11.35 0.76 -28.41
CA SER A 14 -10.68 1.39 -29.55
C SER A 14 -9.15 1.51 -29.36
N HIS A 15 -8.57 0.75 -28.43
CA HIS A 15 -7.12 0.69 -28.15
C HIS A 15 -6.46 2.06 -27.92
N HIS A 16 -7.19 3.02 -27.33
CA HIS A 16 -6.57 4.27 -26.90
C HIS A 16 -5.63 4.03 -25.72
N SER A 17 -4.77 5.00 -25.41
CA SER A 17 -3.89 4.91 -24.24
C SER A 17 -4.70 4.98 -22.93
N PRO A 18 -4.33 4.20 -21.90
CA PRO A 18 -4.94 4.31 -20.59
C PRO A 18 -4.64 5.68 -19.97
N LYS A 19 -5.56 6.15 -19.14
CA LYS A 19 -5.39 7.39 -18.37
C LYS A 19 -4.35 7.23 -17.27
N ARG A 20 -4.26 6.03 -16.70
CA ARG A 20 -3.19 5.62 -15.79
C ARG A 20 -2.95 4.13 -15.96
N SER A 21 -1.68 3.73 -15.82
CA SER A 21 -1.24 2.34 -15.78
C SER A 21 -0.36 2.15 -14.55
N ILE A 22 -0.76 1.26 -13.64
CA ILE A 22 -0.10 1.01 -12.36
C ILE A 22 0.42 -0.43 -12.37
N ALA A 23 1.74 -0.61 -12.34
CA ALA A 23 2.33 -1.94 -12.24
C ALA A 23 2.14 -2.50 -10.82
N LEU A 24 1.37 -3.58 -10.65
CA LEU A 24 1.01 -4.11 -9.32
C LEU A 24 2.24 -4.54 -8.51
N LYS A 25 3.26 -5.08 -9.19
CA LYS A 25 4.56 -5.43 -8.57
C LYS A 25 5.30 -4.25 -7.93
N THR A 26 4.93 -3.01 -8.26
CA THR A 26 5.53 -1.79 -7.71
C THR A 26 4.72 -1.23 -6.54
N CYS A 27 3.52 -1.75 -6.31
CA CYS A 27 2.77 -1.48 -5.12
C CYS A 27 3.46 -2.20 -3.96
N PHE A 28 3.84 -1.46 -2.91
CA PHE A 28 4.37 -2.07 -1.70
C PHE A 28 3.23 -2.52 -0.76
N ASN A 29 1.99 -2.04 -1.00
CA ASN A 29 0.80 -2.49 -0.31
C ASN A 29 -0.45 -2.25 -1.17
N ILE A 30 -1.38 -3.20 -1.14
CA ILE A 30 -2.74 -3.06 -1.68
C ILE A 30 -3.68 -3.51 -0.56
N ASN A 31 -4.61 -2.64 -0.14
CA ASN A 31 -5.47 -2.96 1.00
C ASN A 31 -6.76 -2.13 1.00
N ARG A 32 -7.72 -2.55 1.81
CA ARG A 32 -8.94 -1.83 2.16
C ARG A 32 -8.59 -0.51 2.84
N ARG A 33 -9.34 0.53 2.50
CA ARG A 33 -9.15 1.88 3.05
C ARG A 33 -10.42 2.34 3.76
N THR A 34 -10.32 2.57 5.07
CA THR A 34 -11.48 2.85 5.94
C THR A 34 -11.57 4.30 6.43
N ASP A 35 -10.52 5.11 6.22
CA ASP A 35 -10.42 6.52 6.63
C ASP A 35 -11.07 7.50 5.64
N THR A 36 -11.96 7.03 4.75
CA THR A 36 -12.60 7.87 3.73
C THR A 36 -14.11 8.00 3.93
N LYS A 37 -14.73 8.98 3.28
CA LYS A 37 -16.20 9.12 3.24
C LYS A 37 -16.91 7.99 2.51
N HIS A 38 -16.18 7.22 1.69
CA HIS A 38 -16.70 6.09 0.94
C HIS A 38 -16.44 4.80 1.74
N LYS A 39 -17.44 3.91 1.75
CA LYS A 39 -17.36 2.65 2.52
C LYS A 39 -16.45 1.63 1.86
N ASN A 40 -16.57 1.49 0.54
CA ASN A 40 -15.92 0.42 -0.21
C ASN A 40 -14.76 1.03 -1.01
N VAL A 41 -13.58 1.10 -0.40
CA VAL A 41 -12.38 1.66 -1.05
C VAL A 41 -11.19 0.71 -0.94
N ILE A 42 -10.52 0.48 -2.07
CA ILE A 42 -9.21 -0.18 -2.13
C ILE A 42 -8.16 0.89 -2.41
N ALA A 43 -7.08 0.89 -1.64
CA ALA A 43 -5.91 1.73 -1.87
C ALA A 43 -4.74 0.89 -2.37
N LEU A 44 -4.16 1.31 -3.51
CA LEU A 44 -2.91 0.80 -4.05
C LEU A 44 -1.82 1.81 -3.69
N TYR A 45 -0.93 1.43 -2.78
CA TYR A 45 0.18 2.26 -2.35
C TYR A 45 1.42 1.93 -3.17
N THR A 46 1.84 2.89 -3.97
CA THR A 46 3.12 2.88 -4.69
C THR A 46 4.12 3.75 -3.94
N LYS A 47 5.39 3.68 -4.34
CA LYS A 47 6.44 4.53 -3.75
C LYS A 47 6.06 6.01 -3.72
N ASP A 48 5.53 6.50 -4.84
CA ASP A 48 5.36 7.95 -5.07
C ASP A 48 3.92 8.41 -4.88
N ASP A 49 2.94 7.51 -4.97
CA ASP A 49 1.52 7.86 -4.99
C ASP A 49 0.63 6.80 -4.32
N CYS A 50 -0.54 7.23 -3.87
CA CYS A 50 -1.62 6.37 -3.41
C CYS A 50 -2.80 6.50 -4.39
N PHE A 51 -3.15 5.40 -5.03
CA PHE A 51 -4.30 5.35 -5.93
C PHE A 51 -5.46 4.63 -5.26
N CYS A 52 -6.63 5.27 -5.20
CA CYS A 52 -7.82 4.70 -4.57
C CYS A 52 -8.87 4.32 -5.62
N LEU A 53 -9.38 3.09 -5.51
CA LEU A 53 -10.54 2.59 -6.23
C LEU A 53 -11.74 2.65 -5.29
N VAL A 54 -12.80 3.33 -5.71
CA VAL A 54 -14.08 3.37 -4.98
C VAL A 54 -15.05 2.45 -5.71
N LEU A 55 -15.65 1.52 -4.97
CA LEU A 55 -16.50 0.46 -5.50
C LEU A 55 -17.92 0.61 -4.93
N GLU A 56 -18.91 0.02 -5.61
CA GLU A 56 -20.31 0.23 -5.23
C GLU A 56 -20.74 -0.70 -4.09
N THR A 57 -20.25 -1.94 -4.11
CA THR A 57 -20.62 -2.97 -3.14
C THR A 57 -19.40 -3.55 -2.42
N GLU A 58 -19.67 -4.18 -1.29
CA GLU A 58 -18.64 -4.91 -0.52
C GLU A 58 -18.16 -6.16 -1.26
N GLU A 59 -19.05 -6.81 -2.01
CA GLU A 59 -18.75 -7.99 -2.84
C GLU A 59 -17.79 -7.65 -3.98
N GLU A 60 -18.07 -6.56 -4.71
CA GLU A 60 -17.19 -6.05 -5.77
C GLU A 60 -15.80 -5.71 -5.19
N LEU A 61 -15.77 -5.10 -4.01
CA LEU A 61 -14.51 -4.81 -3.32
C LEU A 61 -13.70 -6.07 -3.01
N GLU A 62 -14.33 -7.09 -2.45
CA GLU A 62 -13.65 -8.34 -2.12
C GLU A 62 -13.12 -9.03 -3.39
N GLU A 63 -13.90 -9.08 -4.47
CA GLU A 63 -13.48 -9.66 -5.75
C GLU A 63 -12.28 -8.92 -6.36
N TRP A 64 -12.35 -7.59 -6.39
CA TRP A 64 -11.26 -6.76 -6.90
C TRP A 64 -10.00 -6.88 -6.04
N LEU A 65 -10.14 -6.86 -4.71
CA LEU A 65 -9.01 -6.96 -3.80
C LEU A 65 -8.29 -8.29 -3.95
N ASN A 66 -9.04 -9.41 -3.96
CA ASN A 66 -8.47 -10.74 -4.15
C ASN A 66 -7.76 -10.85 -5.50
N SER A 67 -8.39 -10.36 -6.58
CA SER A 67 -7.77 -10.35 -7.91
C SER A 67 -6.47 -9.53 -7.94
N LEU A 68 -6.47 -8.33 -7.34
CA LEU A 68 -5.30 -7.46 -7.30
C LEU A 68 -4.15 -8.09 -6.50
N LEU A 69 -4.44 -8.69 -5.34
CA LEU A 69 -3.43 -9.32 -4.49
C LEU A 69 -2.85 -10.58 -5.13
N SER A 70 -3.69 -11.44 -5.72
CA SER A 70 -3.22 -12.60 -6.48
C SER A 70 -2.30 -12.19 -7.64
N LEU A 71 -2.69 -11.14 -8.39
CA LEU A 71 -1.88 -10.63 -9.49
C LEU A 71 -0.61 -9.87 -9.06
N GLN A 72 -0.57 -9.38 -7.81
CA GLN A 72 0.59 -8.74 -7.22
C GLN A 72 1.65 -9.76 -6.79
N HIS A 73 1.23 -10.83 -6.11
CA HIS A 73 2.11 -11.89 -5.61
C HIS A 73 2.44 -12.95 -6.67
N GLY A 74 1.62 -13.09 -7.71
CA GLY A 74 1.83 -14.10 -8.76
C GLY A 74 1.45 -15.51 -8.30
N GLU A 75 2.27 -16.50 -8.67
CA GLU A 75 2.07 -17.92 -8.32
C GLU A 75 2.49 -18.27 -6.88
N ASP A 76 3.00 -17.30 -6.11
CA ASP A 76 3.49 -17.50 -4.74
C ASP A 76 2.37 -17.58 -3.68
N VAL A 77 1.09 -17.58 -4.08
CA VAL A 77 -0.04 -17.76 -3.15
C VAL A 77 -0.25 -19.26 -2.91
N PRO A 78 -0.10 -19.76 -1.67
CA PRO A 78 -0.33 -21.17 -1.36
C PRO A 78 -1.76 -21.60 -1.74
N ASP A 79 -1.87 -22.77 -2.36
CA ASP A 79 -3.15 -23.31 -2.81
C ASP A 79 -4.12 -23.47 -1.63
N GLY A 80 -5.25 -22.75 -1.68
CA GLY A 80 -6.30 -22.80 -0.65
C GLY A 80 -6.32 -21.66 0.38
N GLU A 81 -5.34 -20.73 0.40
CA GLU A 81 -5.43 -19.53 1.24
C GLU A 81 -5.84 -18.28 0.43
N PRO A 82 -6.76 -17.44 0.96
CA PRO A 82 -7.07 -16.17 0.30
C PRO A 82 -5.83 -15.27 0.31
N PRO A 83 -5.56 -14.55 -0.80
CA PRO A 83 -4.42 -13.67 -0.88
C PRO A 83 -4.58 -12.52 0.13
N LYS A 84 -3.52 -12.21 0.88
CA LYS A 84 -3.55 -11.19 1.94
C LYS A 84 -2.68 -9.99 1.56
N PRO A 85 -3.05 -8.77 1.97
CA PRO A 85 -2.17 -7.61 1.88
C PRO A 85 -0.82 -7.86 2.54
N THR A 86 0.26 -7.30 1.98
CA THR A 86 1.60 -7.37 2.59
C THR A 86 1.65 -6.78 4.01
N PHE A 87 0.82 -5.77 4.27
CA PHE A 87 0.65 -5.12 5.57
C PHE A 87 -0.84 -5.00 5.86
N GLU A 88 -1.24 -5.35 7.08
CA GLU A 88 -2.62 -5.29 7.57
C GLU A 88 -3.10 -3.84 7.67
N HIS A 89 -2.20 -2.96 8.11
CA HIS A 89 -2.50 -1.55 8.25
C HIS A 89 -1.32 -0.69 7.79
N VAL A 90 -1.65 0.42 7.11
CA VAL A 90 -0.66 1.38 6.62
C VAL A 90 -1.15 2.79 6.94
N TRP A 91 -0.32 3.56 7.64
CA TRP A 91 -0.61 4.96 7.97
C TRP A 91 0.47 5.88 7.42
N GLN A 92 0.07 6.99 6.82
CA GLN A 92 1.00 8.07 6.53
C GLN A 92 1.26 8.87 7.81
N VAL A 93 2.52 8.92 8.23
CA VAL A 93 2.94 9.59 9.46
C VAL A 93 4.09 10.58 9.20
N THR A 94 4.28 11.51 10.12
CA THR A 94 5.47 12.38 10.13
C THR A 94 6.28 12.13 11.40
N VAL A 95 7.47 11.56 11.26
CA VAL A 95 8.35 11.26 12.39
C VAL A 95 9.00 12.55 12.87
N GLN A 96 8.79 12.85 14.15
CA GLN A 96 9.24 14.08 14.80
C GLN A 96 10.69 13.95 15.30
N LYS A 97 11.36 15.09 15.47
CA LYS A 97 12.72 15.17 16.04
C LYS A 97 12.75 14.95 17.55
N LYS A 98 12.35 13.75 17.99
CA LYS A 98 12.32 13.32 19.39
C LYS A 98 12.85 11.89 19.52
N GLY A 99 13.58 11.60 20.60
CA GLY A 99 14.11 10.27 20.88
C GLY A 99 14.85 9.66 19.69
N LEU A 100 14.39 8.49 19.23
CA LEU A 100 14.95 7.79 18.08
C LEU A 100 14.93 8.61 16.78
N GLY A 101 13.91 9.45 16.57
CA GLY A 101 13.87 10.31 15.38
C GLY A 101 15.06 11.26 15.33
N ASN A 102 15.48 11.80 16.48
CA ASN A 102 16.66 12.67 16.55
C ASN A 102 17.97 11.89 16.52
N SER A 103 18.10 10.80 17.30
CA SER A 103 19.37 10.08 17.44
C SER A 103 19.73 9.20 16.26
N ARG A 104 18.73 8.72 15.51
CA ARG A 104 18.91 7.86 14.32
C ARG A 104 18.62 8.59 13.02
N HIS A 105 18.33 9.90 13.08
CA HIS A 105 17.96 10.73 11.93
C HIS A 105 16.76 10.21 11.11
N ILE A 106 15.80 9.55 11.79
CA ILE A 106 14.55 9.07 11.21
C ILE A 106 13.53 10.22 11.31
N LEU A 107 13.43 11.07 10.28
CA LEU A 107 12.69 12.33 10.36
C LEU A 107 11.84 12.57 9.11
N GLY A 108 10.69 13.21 9.30
CA GLY A 108 9.84 13.63 8.18
C GLY A 108 8.83 12.56 7.77
N PRO A 109 8.38 12.54 6.50
CA PRO A 109 7.27 11.71 6.06
C PRO A 109 7.66 10.23 5.90
N TYR A 110 6.92 9.35 6.57
CA TYR A 110 7.06 7.89 6.48
C TYR A 110 5.69 7.22 6.30
N LEU A 111 5.73 5.98 5.86
CA LEU A 111 4.64 5.03 6.00
C LEU A 111 4.92 4.17 7.22
N LEU A 112 3.99 4.17 8.16
CA LEU A 112 3.96 3.22 9.26
C LEU A 112 3.15 2.01 8.81
N CYS A 113 3.83 0.89 8.61
CA CYS A 113 3.24 -0.35 8.11
C CYS A 113 3.21 -1.38 9.24
N LEU A 114 2.07 -2.05 9.44
CA LEU A 114 1.88 -3.03 10.50
C LEU A 114 1.49 -4.40 9.91
N THR A 115 2.10 -5.45 10.45
CA THR A 115 1.71 -6.86 10.28
C THR A 115 1.40 -7.46 11.66
N ASP A 116 0.99 -8.73 11.70
CA ASP A 116 0.84 -9.52 12.92
C ASP A 116 2.13 -9.62 13.79
N LYS A 117 3.31 -9.36 13.20
CA LYS A 117 4.62 -9.57 13.84
C LYS A 117 5.51 -8.33 13.89
N THR A 118 5.33 -7.38 12.99
CA THR A 118 6.27 -6.27 12.80
C THR A 118 5.58 -4.94 12.57
N LEU A 119 6.20 -3.87 13.07
CA LEU A 119 5.91 -2.49 12.74
C LEU A 119 7.09 -1.94 11.95
N SER A 120 6.85 -1.41 10.75
CA SER A 120 7.90 -0.92 9.86
C SER A 120 7.67 0.54 9.47
N LEU A 121 8.76 1.32 9.38
CA LEU A 121 8.77 2.67 8.84
C LEU A 121 9.43 2.66 7.46
N VAL A 122 8.66 2.92 6.40
CA VAL A 122 9.16 3.03 5.03
C VAL A 122 9.27 4.51 4.65
N SER A 123 10.48 4.96 4.31
CA SER A 123 10.71 6.37 3.93
C SER A 123 9.92 6.76 2.69
N LYS A 124 9.24 7.90 2.74
CA LYS A 124 8.65 8.55 1.55
C LYS A 124 9.59 9.57 0.89
N SER A 125 10.82 9.75 1.40
CA SER A 125 11.71 10.80 0.87
C SER A 125 12.15 10.49 -0.56
N GLN A 126 12.07 11.50 -1.43
CA GLN A 126 12.46 11.42 -2.84
C GLN A 126 13.95 11.62 -3.07
N GLU A 127 14.72 11.94 -2.03
CA GLU A 127 16.16 12.18 -2.13
C GLU A 127 16.91 10.86 -2.39
N GLU A 128 17.40 10.70 -3.63
CA GLU A 128 18.09 9.50 -4.15
C GLU A 128 19.34 9.07 -3.36
N LYS A 129 19.83 9.92 -2.44
CA LYS A 129 21.04 9.69 -1.62
C LYS A 129 20.77 9.42 -0.15
N ALA A 130 19.56 9.68 0.35
CA ALA A 130 19.18 9.25 1.69
C ALA A 130 18.78 7.78 1.57
N ASN A 131 19.59 6.93 2.18
CA ASN A 131 19.44 5.49 2.24
C ASN A 131 17.94 5.09 2.32
N ARG A 132 17.51 4.13 1.50
CA ARG A 132 16.14 3.57 1.50
C ARG A 132 15.91 2.80 2.80
N ASP A 133 15.90 3.53 3.90
CA ASP A 133 15.85 2.93 5.20
C ASP A 133 14.40 2.54 5.47
N THR A 134 14.16 1.25 5.32
CA THR A 134 13.06 0.59 6.00
C THR A 134 13.54 0.25 7.40
N TYR A 135 12.92 0.85 8.41
CA TYR A 135 13.19 0.50 9.81
C TYR A 135 12.11 -0.45 10.29
N GLU A 136 12.48 -1.69 10.57
CA GLU A 136 11.56 -2.72 11.05
C GLU A 136 11.74 -2.98 12.54
N PHE A 137 10.62 -3.06 13.25
CA PHE A 137 10.56 -3.34 14.68
C PHE A 137 9.66 -4.54 14.90
N GLY A 138 10.18 -5.62 15.47
CA GLY A 138 9.34 -6.73 15.94
C GLY A 138 8.36 -6.22 17.01
N LEU A 139 7.08 -6.58 16.92
CA LEU A 139 6.07 -6.17 17.90
C LEU A 139 6.44 -6.62 19.33
N MET A 140 7.12 -7.76 19.44
CA MET A 140 7.67 -8.30 20.69
C MET A 140 8.67 -7.36 21.38
N CYS A 141 9.28 -6.42 20.64
CA CYS A 141 10.24 -5.45 21.17
C CYS A 141 9.59 -4.13 21.59
N ILE A 142 8.31 -3.91 21.28
CA ILE A 142 7.60 -2.67 21.63
C ILE A 142 7.04 -2.80 23.04
N ARG A 143 7.61 -2.02 23.97
CA ARG A 143 7.21 -2.08 25.39
C ARG A 143 5.89 -1.36 25.69
N ARG A 144 5.56 -0.30 24.93
CA ARG A 144 4.35 0.53 25.07
C ARG A 144 4.17 1.45 23.85
N CYS A 145 2.92 1.82 23.55
CA CYS A 145 2.55 2.85 22.58
C CYS A 145 1.35 3.67 23.12
N GLY A 146 1.23 4.94 22.72
CA GLY A 146 0.16 5.85 23.15
C GLY A 146 0.40 7.28 22.67
#